data_AF-A0A377UXL2-F1
#
_entry.id   AF-A0A377UXL2-F1
#
_cell.length_a   1.000
_cell.length_b   1.000
_cell.length_c   1.000
_cell.angle_alpha   90.00
_cell.angle_beta   90.00
_cell.angle_gamma   90.00
#
_symmetry.space_group_name_H-M   'P 1'
#
loop_
_entity.id
_entity.type
_entity.pdbx_description
1 polymer ?
#
loop_
_entity_poly.entity_id
_entity_poly.type
_entity_poly.pdbx_seq_one_letter_code
_entity_poly.pdbx_strand_id
1 'polypeptide(L)'
;MLFSNNKLTRDELLSRFFPHYHPVASLSQSGLSGGSVIISDGDRRHVLRQPHDPSAGTYYFRRQYHALRRLPARLAPTPLFYSPCWMVVEYLRRGGEKRVTGLPAAVRLIV
;
A
#
# COMPACT_ATOMS: atom_id res chain seq x y z
N MET A 1 8.71 -2.28 -26.80
CA MET A 1 9.69 -2.14 -25.70
C MET A 1 9.35 -3.17 -24.62
N LEU A 2 10.24 -4.14 -24.40
CA LEU A 2 10.07 -5.24 -23.44
C LEU A 2 10.27 -4.74 -22.01
N PHE A 3 9.35 -5.08 -21.10
CA PHE A 3 9.67 -5.26 -19.67
C PHE A 3 8.73 -6.31 -19.06
N SER A 4 8.91 -7.57 -19.47
CA SER A 4 8.38 -8.73 -18.74
C SER A 4 9.43 -9.21 -17.74
N ASN A 5 9.74 -8.40 -16.72
CA ASN A 5 10.42 -8.92 -15.54
C ASN A 5 9.42 -8.90 -14.38
N ASN A 6 8.78 -10.06 -14.17
CA ASN A 6 7.74 -10.27 -13.15
C ASN A 6 8.33 -10.37 -11.72
N LYS A 7 9.52 -9.78 -11.51
CA LYS A 7 10.29 -9.82 -10.27
C LYS A 7 10.88 -8.44 -9.97
N LEU A 8 10.06 -7.40 -10.09
CA LEU A 8 10.47 -6.08 -9.62
C LEU A 8 10.83 -6.21 -8.14
N THR A 9 12.09 -6.02 -7.79
CA THR A 9 12.56 -6.07 -6.40
C THR A 9 12.19 -4.77 -5.69
N ARG A 10 12.31 -4.74 -4.35
CA ARG A 10 12.05 -3.53 -3.56
C ARG A 10 12.95 -2.38 -4.02
N ASP A 11 14.24 -2.67 -4.18
CA ASP A 11 15.24 -1.66 -4.44
C ASP A 11 15.15 -1.14 -5.88
N GLU A 12 14.78 -1.98 -6.85
CA GLU A 12 14.43 -1.54 -8.21
C GLU A 12 13.17 -0.67 -8.23
N LEU A 13 12.14 -1.02 -7.44
CA LEU A 13 10.94 -0.20 -7.32
C LEU A 13 11.28 1.19 -6.76
N LEU A 14 12.08 1.24 -5.69
CA LEU A 14 12.49 2.50 -5.09
C LEU A 14 13.35 3.30 -6.07
N SER A 15 14.42 2.72 -6.60
CA SER A 15 15.31 3.40 -7.55
C SER A 15 14.58 3.95 -8.78
N ARG A 16 13.59 3.21 -9.31
CA ARG A 16 12.89 3.60 -10.54
C ARG A 16 11.70 4.53 -10.32
N PHE A 17 10.91 4.32 -9.28
CA PHE A 17 9.62 5.02 -9.10
C PHE A 17 9.56 5.92 -7.87
N PHE A 18 10.39 5.65 -6.86
CA PHE A 18 10.43 6.41 -5.61
C PHE A 18 11.88 6.67 -5.15
N PRO A 19 12.73 7.30 -5.99
CA PRO A 19 14.18 7.35 -5.77
C PRO A 19 14.60 8.11 -4.49
N HIS A 20 13.73 9.01 -4.01
CA HIS A 20 13.94 9.77 -2.79
C HIS A 20 13.38 9.08 -1.53
N TYR A 21 12.72 7.93 -1.67
CA TYR A 21 12.12 7.22 -0.55
C TYR A 21 13.04 6.11 -0.05
N HIS A 22 13.16 6.02 1.27
CA HIS A 22 13.97 5.02 1.94
C HIS A 22 13.11 4.22 2.95
N PRO A 23 13.37 2.91 3.15
CA PRO A 23 12.69 2.13 4.17
C PRO A 23 12.92 2.70 5.58
N VAL A 24 11.84 2.88 6.33
CA VAL A 24 11.88 3.32 7.73
C VAL A 24 11.83 2.07 8.62
N ALA A 25 12.93 1.77 9.31
CA ALA A 25 13.21 0.50 9.98
C ALA A 25 12.42 0.21 11.27
N SER A 26 11.22 0.77 11.46
CA SER A 26 10.42 0.51 12.65
C SER A 26 9.72 -0.84 12.58
N LEU A 27 10.42 -1.91 12.98
CA LEU A 27 9.92 -3.29 13.11
C LEU A 27 8.63 -3.42 13.95
N SER A 28 8.30 -2.42 14.78
CA SER A 28 7.04 -2.39 15.55
C SER A 28 5.79 -2.02 14.72
N GLN A 29 5.97 -1.66 13.45
CA GLN A 29 4.89 -1.27 12.53
C GLN A 29 4.73 -2.23 11.35
N SER A 30 5.36 -3.40 11.43
CA SER A 30 5.12 -4.51 10.52
C SER A 30 3.65 -4.94 10.67
N GLY A 31 2.87 -4.87 9.59
CA GLY A 31 1.51 -5.43 9.62
C GLY A 31 1.55 -6.94 9.90
N LEU A 32 0.46 -7.49 10.43
CA LEU A 32 0.32 -8.92 10.79
C LEU A 32 0.66 -9.90 9.64
N SER A 33 0.64 -9.41 8.40
CA SER A 33 0.95 -10.15 7.17
C SER A 33 2.46 -10.20 6.84
N GLY A 34 3.33 -9.46 7.54
CA GLY A 34 4.79 -9.43 7.28
C GLY A 34 5.23 -8.79 5.96
N GLY A 35 4.33 -8.60 5.00
CA GLY A 35 4.63 -8.09 3.65
C GLY A 35 4.54 -6.57 3.48
N SER A 36 4.56 -5.78 4.55
CA SER A 36 4.45 -4.31 4.46
C SER A 36 5.65 -3.60 5.06
N VAL A 37 6.21 -2.62 4.34
CA VAL A 37 7.30 -1.75 4.80
C VAL A 37 6.91 -0.28 4.61
N ILE A 38 7.21 0.55 5.61
CA ILE A 38 7.02 2.00 5.50
C ILE A 38 8.23 2.59 4.79
N ILE A 39 7.99 3.46 3.83
CA ILE A 39 9.01 4.21 3.11
C ILE A 39 8.79 5.71 3.32
N SER A 40 9.86 6.48 3.40
CA SER A 40 9.81 7.93 3.67
C SER A 40 10.84 8.67 2.84
N ASP A 41 10.47 9.85 2.32
CA ASP A 41 11.40 10.81 1.71
C ASP A 41 11.91 11.87 2.70
N GLY A 42 11.37 11.87 3.91
CA GLY A 42 11.69 12.82 4.97
C GLY A 42 10.45 13.61 5.41
N ASP A 43 9.62 13.99 4.44
CA ASP A 43 8.39 14.77 4.66
C ASP A 43 7.14 13.91 4.58
N ARG A 44 7.11 12.97 3.64
CA ARG A 44 5.98 12.11 3.33
C ARG A 44 6.33 10.66 3.60
N ARG A 45 5.31 9.92 4.02
CA ARG A 45 5.40 8.48 4.25
C ARG A 45 4.42 7.73 3.37
N HIS A 46 4.85 6.58 2.88
CA HIS A 46 4.03 5.63 2.14
C HIS A 46 4.23 4.23 2.71
N VAL A 47 3.28 3.35 2.44
CA VAL A 47 3.38 1.93 2.77
C VAL A 47 3.55 1.16 1.48
N LEU A 48 4.67 0.49 1.37
CA LEU A 48 4.95 -0.47 0.32
C LEU A 48 4.46 -1.86 0.79
N ARG A 49 3.65 -2.52 -0.04
CA ARG A 49 3.02 -3.81 0.25
C ARG A 49 3.40 -4.84 -0.80
N GLN A 50 3.73 -6.05 -0.36
CA GLN A 50 3.82 -7.26 -1.17
C GLN A 50 2.54 -8.09 -1.04
N PRO A 51 2.24 -8.97 -2.02
CA PRO A 51 1.30 -10.06 -1.81
C PRO A 51 1.67 -10.85 -0.55
N HIS A 52 0.68 -11.12 0.30
CA HIS A 52 0.88 -11.94 1.51
C HIS A 52 1.32 -13.36 1.17
N ASP A 53 0.75 -13.94 0.12
CA ASP A 53 1.07 -15.27 -0.35
C ASP A 53 1.62 -15.18 -1.78
N PRO A 54 2.92 -15.47 -1.98
CA PRO A 54 3.54 -15.50 -3.31
C PRO A 54 2.95 -16.57 -4.24
N SER A 55 2.31 -17.60 -3.70
CA SER A 55 1.66 -18.68 -4.45
C SER A 55 0.21 -18.37 -4.81
N ALA A 56 -0.40 -17.37 -4.14
CA ALA A 56 -1.75 -16.94 -4.47
C ALA A 56 -1.81 -16.25 -5.84
N GLY A 57 -2.94 -16.43 -6.53
CA GLY A 57 -3.15 -15.81 -7.83
C GLY A 57 -3.01 -14.29 -7.78
N THR A 58 -2.25 -13.72 -8.73
CA THR A 58 -2.00 -12.27 -8.85
C THR A 58 -3.28 -11.42 -8.91
N TYR A 59 -4.40 -12.03 -9.32
CA TYR A 59 -5.71 -11.39 -9.38
C TYR A 59 -6.23 -10.96 -8.01
N TYR A 60 -5.88 -11.63 -6.91
CA TYR A 60 -6.29 -11.23 -5.56
C TYR A 60 -5.70 -9.86 -5.22
N PHE A 61 -4.39 -9.71 -5.43
CA PHE A 61 -3.68 -8.46 -5.18
C PHE A 61 -4.13 -7.34 -6.12
N ARG A 62 -4.40 -7.67 -7.39
CA ARG A 62 -4.98 -6.71 -8.36
C ARG A 62 -6.39 -6.26 -7.96
N ARG A 63 -7.23 -7.17 -7.46
CA ARG A 63 -8.58 -6.85 -6.97
C ARG A 63 -8.51 -5.91 -5.78
N GLN A 64 -7.58 -6.14 -4.85
CA GLN A 64 -7.35 -5.23 -3.73
C GLN A 64 -6.99 -3.81 -4.19
N TYR A 65 -6.08 -3.68 -5.17
CA TYR A 65 -5.72 -2.38 -5.75
C TYR A 65 -6.94 -1.65 -6.33
N HIS A 66 -7.75 -2.35 -7.14
CA HIS A 66 -8.96 -1.78 -7.72
C HIS A 66 -10.01 -1.42 -6.68
N ALA A 67 -10.16 -2.21 -5.63
CA ALA A 67 -11.04 -1.88 -4.52
C ALA A 67 -10.59 -0.58 -3.83
N LEU A 68 -9.31 -0.45 -3.51
CA LEU A 68 -8.74 0.77 -2.91
C LEU A 68 -8.92 2.00 -3.81
N ARG A 69 -8.77 1.85 -5.13
CA ARG A 69 -8.96 2.96 -6.09
C ARG A 69 -10.40 3.47 -6.16
N ARG A 70 -11.37 2.62 -5.86
CA ARG A 70 -12.80 2.98 -5.89
C ARG A 70 -13.27 3.56 -4.56
N LEU A 71 -12.53 3.34 -3.48
CA LEU A 71 -12.87 3.85 -2.17
C LEU A 71 -12.48 5.34 -2.06
N PRO A 72 -13.32 6.17 -1.44
CA PRO A 72 -12.95 7.54 -1.12
C PRO A 72 -11.68 7.59 -0.24
N ALA A 73 -10.79 8.56 -0.50
CA ALA A 73 -9.56 8.75 0.27
C ALA A 73 -9.77 9.02 1.79
N ARG A 74 -11.02 9.31 2.18
CA ARG A 74 -11.44 9.43 3.58
C ARG A 74 -11.65 8.08 4.29
N LEU A 75 -11.91 7.00 3.54
CA LEU A 75 -12.25 5.67 4.07
C LEU A 75 -11.12 4.65 3.93
N ALA A 76 -10.25 4.84 2.93
CA ALA A 76 -9.19 3.90 2.64
C ALA A 76 -7.89 4.64 2.28
N PRO A 77 -6.72 4.00 2.45
CA PRO A 77 -5.48 4.56 1.96
C PRO A 77 -5.51 4.64 0.43
N THR A 78 -5.12 5.78 -0.10
CA THR A 78 -5.05 5.99 -1.54
C THR A 78 -3.95 5.11 -2.14
N PRO A 79 -4.25 4.26 -3.14
CA PRO A 79 -3.21 3.49 -3.81
C PRO A 79 -2.50 4.37 -4.84
N LEU A 80 -1.18 4.48 -4.72
CA LEU A 80 -0.32 5.36 -5.52
C LEU A 80 0.34 4.62 -6.68
N PHE A 81 0.66 3.33 -6.49
CA PHE A 81 1.35 2.51 -7.49
C PHE A 81 0.92 1.04 -7.39
N TYR A 82 0.95 0.33 -8.52
CA TYR A 82 0.70 -1.10 -8.60
C TYR A 82 1.61 -1.79 -9.61
N SER A 83 2.15 -2.93 -9.19
CA SER A 83 2.73 -3.98 -10.02
C SER A 83 2.29 -5.35 -9.47
N PRO A 84 2.50 -6.46 -10.21
CA PRO A 84 2.16 -7.79 -9.70
C PRO A 84 2.82 -8.14 -8.36
N CYS A 85 4.01 -7.61 -8.09
CA CYS A 85 4.80 -7.90 -6.88
C CYS A 85 4.68 -6.84 -5.78
N TRP A 86 4.19 -5.64 -6.11
CA TRP A 86 4.20 -4.51 -5.19
C TRP A 86 3.01 -3.58 -5.36
N MET A 87 2.55 -3.00 -4.25
CA MET A 87 1.60 -1.90 -4.24
C MET A 87 2.11 -0.83 -3.28
N VAL A 88 2.10 0.43 -3.71
CA VAL A 88 2.38 1.56 -2.83
C VAL A 88 1.07 2.23 -2.47
N VAL A 89 0.83 2.42 -1.19
CA VAL A 89 -0.36 3.10 -0.68
C VAL A 89 0.03 4.24 0.26
N GLU A 90 -0.84 5.22 0.39
CA GLU A 90 -0.73 6.31 1.35
C GLU A 90 -0.53 5.78 2.78
N TYR A 91 0.43 6.34 3.52
CA TYR A 91 0.57 6.06 4.95
C TYR A 91 -0.48 6.83 5.76
N LEU A 92 -1.32 6.11 6.49
CA LEU A 92 -2.31 6.71 7.39
C LEU A 92 -1.71 6.82 8.79
N ARG A 93 -1.42 8.05 9.23
CA ARG A 93 -0.90 8.31 10.59
C ARG A 93 -1.99 7.98 11.62
N ARG A 94 -1.71 7.03 12.52
CA ARG A 94 -2.60 6.71 13.64
C ARG A 94 -2.83 7.97 14.49
N GLY A 95 -4.09 8.36 14.69
CA GLY A 95 -4.49 9.55 15.43
C GLY A 95 -4.82 10.79 14.59
N GLY A 96 -4.72 10.72 13.26
CA GLY A 96 -5.40 11.67 12.39
C GLY A 96 -6.85 11.24 12.22
N GLU A 97 -7.77 11.84 12.98
CA GLU A 97 -9.20 11.76 12.70
C GLU A 97 -9.42 12.25 11.26
N LYS A 98 -9.50 11.34 10.27
CA LYS A 98 -10.16 11.67 9.02
C LYS A 98 -11.63 11.74 9.39
N ARG A 99 -12.13 12.92 9.75
CA ARG A 99 -13.55 13.14 10.07
C ARG A 99 -14.36 12.58 8.91
N VAL A 100 -14.98 11.41 9.11
CA VAL A 100 -15.92 10.86 8.14
C VAL A 100 -17.23 11.61 8.32
N THR A 101 -17.31 12.82 7.78
CA THR A 101 -18.58 13.54 7.71
C THR A 101 -19.43 12.94 6.59
N GLY A 102 -20.50 12.24 6.98
CA GLY A 102 -21.53 11.75 6.06
C GLY A 102 -21.31 10.32 5.52
N LEU A 103 -21.15 9.34 6.39
CA LEU A 103 -21.55 7.97 6.08
C LEU A 103 -22.93 7.70 6.71
N PRO A 104 -23.94 7.22 5.97
CA PRO A 104 -25.13 6.65 6.59
C PRO A 104 -24.70 5.45 7.46
N ALA A 105 -25.38 5.25 8.59
CA ALA A 105 -25.01 4.36 9.69
C ALA A 105 -24.83 2.85 9.36
N ALA A 106 -24.83 2.46 8.09
CA ALA A 106 -24.86 1.08 7.63
C ALA A 106 -23.49 0.42 7.42
N VAL A 107 -22.38 1.14 7.49
CA VAL A 107 -21.04 0.53 7.28
C VAL A 107 -20.26 0.49 8.59
N ARG A 108 -20.76 -0.32 9.52
CA ARG A 108 -19.94 -0.97 10.56
C ARG A 108 -19.78 -2.43 10.14
N LEU A 109 -18.67 -2.77 9.49
CA LEU A 109 -18.19 -4.15 9.31
C LEU A 109 -16.79 -4.14 9.93
N ILE A 110 -16.65 -4.57 11.19
CA ILE A 110 -16.44 -5.96 11.66
C ILE A 110 -15.12 -6.52 11.13
N VAL A 111 -14.16 -6.58 12.09
CA VAL A 111 -12.88 -7.30 12.20
C VAL A 111 -11.79 -6.98 11.17
#